data_AF-A0A1R0WIJ0-F1
#
_entry.id   AF-A0A1R0WIJ0-F1
#
_cell.length_a   1.000
_cell.length_b   1.000
_cell.length_c   1.000
_cell.angle_alpha   90.00
_cell.angle_beta   90.00
_cell.angle_gamma   90.00
#
_symmetry.space_group_name_H-M   'P 1'
#
loop_
_entity.id
_entity.type
_entity.pdbx_description
1 polymer ?
#
loop_
_entity_poly.entity_id
_entity_poly.type
_entity_poly.pdbx_seq_one_letter_code
_entity_poly.pdbx_strand_id
1 'polypeptide(L)'
;MKNGRAFMKWLLVMVLVLQTLGMFQAPSADAAALSTTRASVHDPSVVKGNGKYYIFGTHMVNAESSNLASWSNMTTSVNNNYASVFSVGAAWAAQGSSNYNLAGNLWAPTVFYN
;
A
#
# COMPACT_ATOMS: atom_id res chain seq x y z
N MET A 1 -56.80 -13.86 4.71
CA MET A 1 -55.61 -13.09 5.19
C MET A 1 -55.26 -13.31 6.68
N LYS A 2 -56.09 -13.94 7.53
CA LYS A 2 -55.78 -14.14 8.96
C LYS A 2 -54.64 -15.16 9.25
N ASN A 3 -54.47 -16.16 8.38
CA ASN A 3 -53.53 -17.26 8.60
C ASN A 3 -52.07 -16.86 8.32
N GLY A 4 -51.85 -15.87 7.44
CA GLY A 4 -50.50 -15.39 7.11
C GLY A 4 -49.82 -14.67 8.29
N ARG A 5 -50.59 -13.95 9.12
CA ARG A 5 -50.06 -13.31 10.33
C ARG A 5 -49.65 -14.33 11.40
N ALA A 6 -50.38 -15.44 11.53
CA ALA A 6 -50.04 -16.51 12.46
C ALA A 6 -48.78 -17.25 12.00
N PHE A 7 -48.71 -17.59 10.71
CA PHE A 7 -47.53 -18.21 10.10
C PHE A 7 -46.27 -17.34 10.26
N MET A 8 -46.38 -16.04 9.96
CA MET A 8 -45.25 -15.10 10.08
C MET A 8 -44.75 -14.98 11.53
N LYS A 9 -45.65 -15.02 12.51
CA LYS A 9 -45.27 -15.00 13.94
C LYS A 9 -44.51 -16.26 14.35
N TRP A 10 -44.98 -17.44 13.91
CA TRP A 10 -44.28 -18.70 14.20
C TRP A 10 -42.93 -18.81 13.49
N LEU A 11 -42.83 -18.29 12.27
CA LEU A 11 -41.57 -18.21 11.54
C LEU A 11 -40.56 -17.31 12.28
N LEU A 12 -41.00 -16.14 12.77
CA LEU A 12 -40.16 -15.23 13.55
C LEU A 12 -39.68 -15.85 14.86
N VAL A 13 -40.57 -16.54 15.59
CA VAL A 13 -40.20 -17.24 16.83
C VAL A 13 -39.20 -18.36 16.55
N MET A 14 -39.41 -19.14 15.48
CA MET A 14 -38.48 -20.22 15.09
C MET A 14 -37.09 -19.66 14.74
N VAL A 15 -37.02 -18.58 13.98
CA VAL A 15 -35.75 -17.91 13.63
C VAL A 15 -35.06 -17.37 14.88
N LEU A 16 -35.80 -16.78 15.83
CA LEU A 16 -35.23 -16.29 17.09
C LEU A 16 -34.66 -17.43 17.94
N VAL A 17 -35.38 -18.55 18.03
CA VAL A 17 -34.93 -19.75 18.76
C VAL A 17 -33.68 -20.34 18.12
N LEU A 18 -33.65 -20.47 16.78
CA LEU A 18 -32.49 -20.95 16.03
C LEU A 18 -31.25 -20.06 16.21
N GLN A 19 -31.42 -18.75 16.35
CA GLN A 19 -30.32 -17.82 16.67
C GLN A 19 -29.81 -18.02 18.10
N THR A 20 -30.69 -18.20 19.10
CA THR A 20 -30.28 -18.43 20.50
C THR A 20 -29.58 -19.76 20.73
N LEU A 21 -29.87 -20.77 19.91
CA LEU A 21 -29.21 -22.08 19.93
C LEU A 21 -27.88 -22.10 19.14
N GLY A 22 -27.44 -20.96 18.60
CA GLY A 22 -26.21 -20.86 17.82
C GLY A 22 -26.27 -21.55 16.45
N MET A 23 -27.44 -22.06 16.04
CA MET A 23 -27.65 -22.75 14.76
C MET A 23 -27.74 -21.78 13.57
N PHE A 24 -27.84 -20.48 13.85
CA PHE A 24 -27.80 -19.40 12.87
C PHE A 24 -26.94 -18.25 13.41
N GLN A 25 -25.63 -18.32 13.19
CA GLN A 25 -24.73 -17.19 13.41
C GLN A 25 -24.69 -16.35 12.13
N ALA A 26 -24.89 -15.03 12.27
CA ALA A 26 -24.60 -14.12 11.18
C ALA A 26 -23.10 -14.22 10.85
N PRO A 27 -22.70 -14.16 9.57
CA PRO A 27 -21.30 -14.12 9.21
C PRO A 27 -20.67 -12.87 9.83
N SER A 28 -19.85 -13.05 10.86
CA SER A 28 -18.97 -12.02 11.39
C SER A 28 -17.63 -12.15 10.67
N ALA A 29 -17.29 -11.16 9.86
CA ALA A 29 -15.92 -11.02 9.39
C ALA A 29 -15.13 -10.35 10.51
N ASP A 30 -14.32 -11.12 11.24
CA ASP A 30 -13.21 -10.52 11.96
C ASP A 30 -12.29 -9.93 10.90
N ALA A 31 -12.15 -8.60 10.89
CA ALA A 31 -11.08 -7.96 10.15
C ALA A 31 -9.78 -8.40 10.82
N ALA A 32 -9.24 -9.55 10.39
CA ALA A 32 -7.93 -9.99 10.82
C ALA A 32 -6.97 -8.83 10.56
N ALA A 33 -6.40 -8.28 11.63
CA ALA A 33 -5.42 -7.23 11.51
C ALA A 33 -4.32 -7.75 10.58
N LEU A 34 -4.22 -7.17 9.40
CA LEU A 34 -3.23 -7.62 8.44
C LEU A 34 -1.86 -7.41 9.09
N SER A 35 -1.05 -8.46 9.19
CA SER A 35 0.32 -8.28 9.67
C SER A 35 1.06 -7.38 8.68
N THR A 36 1.41 -6.16 9.11
CA THR A 36 2.04 -5.15 8.26
C THR A 36 3.50 -4.96 8.61
N THR A 37 4.34 -4.77 7.58
CA THR A 37 5.72 -4.27 7.71
C THR A 37 5.80 -2.88 7.09
N ARG A 38 6.40 -1.92 7.81
CA ARG A 38 6.49 -0.52 7.41
C ARG A 38 7.83 -0.24 6.74
N ALA A 39 7.82 0.66 5.76
CA ALA A 39 9.01 1.25 5.16
C ALA A 39 8.91 2.78 5.21
N SER A 40 10.05 3.46 5.32
CA SER A 40 10.13 4.92 5.31
C SER A 40 10.60 5.39 3.94
N VAL A 41 9.65 5.72 3.07
CA VAL A 41 9.91 6.25 1.72
C VAL A 41 9.26 7.63 1.64
N HIS A 42 10.07 8.68 1.48
CA HIS A 42 9.58 10.05 1.37
C HIS A 42 9.15 10.35 -0.08
N ASP A 43 8.06 11.08 -0.28
CA ASP A 43 7.45 11.37 -1.59
C ASP A 43 7.23 10.10 -2.47
N PRO A 44 6.53 9.06 -1.99
CA PRO A 44 6.45 7.79 -2.70
C PRO A 44 5.60 7.90 -3.98
N SER A 45 6.20 7.58 -5.13
CA SER A 45 5.49 7.29 -6.38
C SER A 45 5.34 5.78 -6.57
N VAL A 46 4.09 5.29 -6.67
CA VAL A 46 3.78 3.87 -6.81
C VAL A 46 3.70 3.43 -8.27
N VAL A 47 4.20 2.23 -8.58
CA VAL A 47 4.05 1.55 -9.87
C VAL A 47 3.86 0.05 -9.67
N LYS A 48 3.11 -0.59 -10.57
CA LYS A 48 2.91 -2.05 -10.56
C LYS A 48 3.73 -2.68 -11.69
N GLY A 49 4.43 -3.77 -11.38
CA GLY A 49 5.21 -4.53 -12.36
C GLY A 49 5.46 -5.95 -11.84
N ASN A 50 5.58 -6.93 -12.73
CA ASN A 50 5.94 -8.33 -12.36
C ASN A 50 5.12 -8.90 -11.18
N GLY A 51 3.83 -8.57 -11.09
CA GLY A 51 2.94 -9.04 -10.03
C GLY A 51 3.14 -8.39 -8.65
N LYS A 52 4.01 -7.39 -8.52
CA LYS A 52 4.27 -6.62 -7.29
C LYS A 52 4.00 -5.13 -7.47
N TYR A 53 3.97 -4.42 -6.35
CA TYR A 53 3.94 -2.97 -6.26
C TYR A 53 5.30 -2.47 -5.81
N TYR A 54 5.75 -1.36 -6.38
CA TYR A 54 6.99 -0.70 -6.05
C TYR A 54 6.69 0.75 -5.71
N ILE A 55 7.39 1.30 -4.74
CA ILE A 55 7.40 2.72 -4.44
C ILE A 55 8.83 3.25 -4.55
N PHE A 56 8.98 4.36 -5.24
CA PHE A 56 10.23 5.09 -5.41
C PHE A 56 10.08 6.46 -4.78
N GLY A 57 11.07 6.88 -4.00
CA GLY A 57 11.01 8.12 -3.24
C GLY A 57 12.29 8.94 -3.29
N THR A 58 12.23 10.05 -2.58
CA THR A 58 13.34 10.96 -2.36
C THR A 58 14.54 10.23 -1.74
N HIS A 59 15.75 10.69 -2.10
CA HIS A 59 17.04 10.12 -1.71
C HIS A 59 17.26 8.67 -2.19
N MET A 60 16.57 8.29 -3.27
CA MET A 60 16.65 6.93 -3.85
C MET A 60 16.24 5.84 -2.86
N VAL A 61 15.40 6.18 -1.89
CA VAL A 61 14.83 5.19 -0.96
C VAL A 61 13.63 4.56 -1.64
N ASN A 62 13.67 3.24 -1.81
CA ASN A 62 12.66 2.50 -2.56
C ASN A 62 12.21 1.28 -1.76
N ALA A 63 10.97 0.84 -2.00
CA ALA A 63 10.44 -0.38 -1.38
C ALA A 63 9.50 -1.13 -2.34
N GLU A 64 9.30 -2.41 -2.09
CA GLU A 64 8.36 -3.26 -2.82
C GLU A 64 7.37 -3.95 -1.88
N SER A 65 6.21 -4.32 -2.42
CA SER A 65 5.16 -5.06 -1.71
C SER A 65 4.38 -5.96 -2.68
N SER A 66 3.96 -7.13 -2.21
CA SER A 66 3.02 -8.00 -2.93
C SER A 66 1.55 -7.69 -2.61
N ASN A 67 1.28 -6.99 -1.50
CA ASN A 67 -0.07 -6.85 -0.94
C ASN A 67 -0.43 -5.41 -0.50
N LEU A 68 0.41 -4.41 -0.82
CA LEU A 68 0.27 -2.99 -0.43
C LEU A 68 0.32 -2.71 1.07
N ALA A 69 0.54 -3.73 1.91
CA ALA A 69 0.46 -3.61 3.36
C ALA A 69 1.79 -3.92 4.05
N SER A 70 2.57 -4.87 3.50
CA SER A 70 3.90 -5.21 3.98
C SER A 70 4.94 -4.83 2.94
N TRP A 71 5.85 -3.95 3.33
CA TRP A 71 6.86 -3.36 2.46
C TRP A 71 8.25 -3.84 2.84
N SER A 72 9.10 -4.08 1.84
CA SER A 72 10.51 -4.38 2.00
C SER A 72 11.34 -3.36 1.24
N ASN A 73 12.37 -2.80 1.87
CA ASN A 73 13.29 -1.90 1.19
C ASN A 73 14.01 -2.63 0.05
N MET A 74 14.29 -1.89 -1.02
CA MET A 74 15.02 -2.39 -2.18
C MET A 74 15.95 -1.32 -2.75
N THR A 75 16.98 -1.78 -3.46
CA THR A 75 17.90 -0.93 -4.19
C THR A 75 17.80 -1.21 -5.69
N THR A 76 18.20 -0.22 -6.47
CA THR A 76 18.30 -0.27 -7.94
C THR A 76 19.73 -0.01 -8.38
N SER A 77 20.00 -0.09 -9.68
CA SER A 77 21.27 0.41 -10.23
C SER A 77 21.51 1.89 -9.91
N VAL A 78 20.45 2.72 -9.90
CA VAL A 78 20.51 4.16 -9.58
C VAL A 78 21.12 4.42 -8.20
N ASN A 79 20.81 3.59 -7.20
CA ASN A 79 21.41 3.71 -5.87
C ASN A 79 22.94 3.68 -5.88
N ASN A 80 23.55 3.06 -6.90
CA ASN A 80 25.00 2.91 -7.02
C ASN A 80 25.63 3.86 -8.04
N ASN A 81 24.88 4.28 -9.07
CA ASN A 81 25.43 5.07 -10.19
C ASN A 81 24.77 6.44 -10.40
N TYR A 82 23.96 6.91 -9.44
CA TYR A 82 23.23 8.18 -9.52
C TYR A 82 24.11 9.37 -9.93
N ALA A 83 25.36 9.44 -9.45
CA ALA A 83 26.26 10.54 -9.74
C ALA A 83 26.60 10.65 -11.24
N SER A 84 26.73 9.51 -11.91
CA SER A 84 26.93 9.47 -13.36
C SER A 84 25.62 9.74 -14.10
N VAL A 85 24.53 9.07 -13.70
CA VAL A 85 23.20 9.18 -14.33
C VAL A 85 22.70 10.62 -14.33
N PHE A 86 22.88 11.34 -13.22
CA PHE A 86 22.36 12.71 -13.04
C PHE A 86 23.45 13.79 -13.15
N SER A 87 24.63 13.45 -13.68
CA SER A 87 25.78 14.36 -13.75
C SER A 87 25.47 15.72 -14.41
N VAL A 88 24.70 15.71 -15.50
CA VAL A 88 24.32 16.94 -16.21
C VAL A 88 23.39 17.82 -15.37
N GLY A 89 22.36 17.22 -14.77
CA GLY A 89 21.43 17.94 -13.89
C GLY A 89 22.11 18.46 -12.62
N ALA A 90 23.06 17.68 -12.08
CA ALA A 90 23.87 18.08 -10.94
C ALA A 90 24.75 19.29 -11.25
N ALA A 91 25.41 19.31 -12.42
CA ALA A 91 26.22 20.45 -12.86
C ALA A 91 25.39 21.73 -13.01
N TRP A 92 24.15 21.61 -13.50
CA TRP A 92 23.21 22.72 -13.57
C TRP A 92 22.80 23.20 -12.17
N ALA A 93 22.35 22.29 -11.30
CA ALA A 93 21.88 22.63 -9.96
C ALA A 93 22.98 23.24 -9.07
N ALA A 94 24.24 22.85 -9.25
CA ALA A 94 25.38 23.38 -8.52
C ALA A 94 25.62 24.89 -8.74
N GLN A 95 25.07 25.49 -9.81
CA GLN A 95 25.14 26.94 -10.03
C GLN A 95 24.41 27.74 -8.94
N GLY A 96 23.45 27.12 -8.25
CA GLY A 96 22.67 27.77 -7.19
C GLY A 96 23.35 27.78 -5.81
N SER A 97 24.44 27.02 -5.62
CA SER A 97 25.15 26.96 -4.34
C SER A 97 26.56 26.39 -4.49
N SER A 98 27.57 27.07 -3.93
CA SER A 98 28.95 26.59 -3.89
C SER A 98 29.15 25.31 -3.06
N ASN A 99 28.17 24.95 -2.22
CA ASN A 99 28.20 23.75 -1.37
C ASN A 99 27.16 22.69 -1.82
N TYR A 100 26.80 22.68 -3.11
CA TYR A 100 25.82 21.73 -3.63
C TYR A 100 26.30 20.28 -3.50
N ASN A 101 25.44 19.41 -2.96
CA ASN A 101 25.67 17.97 -2.85
C ASN A 101 24.53 17.20 -3.52
N LEU A 102 24.83 16.53 -4.63
CA LEU A 102 23.84 15.75 -5.39
C LEU A 102 23.15 14.67 -4.55
N ALA A 103 23.88 13.95 -3.70
CA ALA A 103 23.32 12.83 -2.92
C ALA A 103 22.13 13.26 -2.03
N GLY A 104 22.15 14.49 -1.53
CA GLY A 104 21.07 15.07 -0.73
C GLY A 104 19.94 15.72 -1.54
N ASN A 105 20.07 15.82 -2.87
CA ASN A 105 19.19 16.63 -3.74
C ASN A 105 18.49 15.83 -4.86
N LEU A 106 18.34 14.51 -4.70
CA LEU A 106 17.58 13.64 -5.61
C LEU A 106 16.16 13.40 -5.07
N TRP A 107 15.17 14.14 -5.56
CA TRP A 107 13.85 14.24 -4.92
C TRP A 107 12.69 13.83 -5.84
N ALA A 108 11.62 13.35 -5.20
CA ALA A 108 10.27 13.14 -5.77
C ALA A 108 10.24 12.48 -7.16
N PRO A 109 10.82 11.27 -7.32
CA PRO A 109 10.83 10.60 -8.61
C PRO A 109 9.42 10.12 -9.00
N THR A 110 9.23 9.92 -10.31
CA THR A 110 8.12 9.13 -10.84
C THR A 110 8.67 8.01 -11.72
N VAL A 111 8.04 6.85 -11.69
CA VAL A 111 8.44 5.66 -12.46
C VAL A 111 7.20 5.09 -13.13
N PHE A 112 7.28 4.87 -14.44
CA PHE A 112 6.25 4.22 -15.24
C PHE A 112 6.90 3.41 -16.36
N TYR A 113 6.14 2.48 -16.91
CA TYR A 113 6.52 1.75 -18.12
C TYR A 113 6.06 2.54 -19.34
N ASN A 114 6.98 2.82 -20.26
CA ASN A 114 6.71 3.50 -21.54
C ASN A 114 6.52 2.47 -22.64
#